data_AF-A0A0V0YRJ8-F1
#
_entry.id   AF-A0A0V0YRJ8-F1
#
_cell.length_a   1.000
_cell.length_b   1.000
_cell.length_c   1.000
_cell.angle_alpha   90.00
_cell.angle_beta   90.00
_cell.angle_gamma   90.00
#
_symmetry.space_group_name_H-M   'P 1'
#
loop_
_entity.id
_entity.type
_entity.pdbx_description
1 polymer ?
#
loop_
_entity_poly.entity_id
_entity_poly.type
_entity_poly.pdbx_seq_one_letter_code
_entity_poly.pdbx_strand_id
1 'polypeptide(L)'
;MRQSSIPFTKPIAVAPVGTKPANGRSQILVAMEQMLPKEQEAGRKYRPTLSAILEQFSDVLATSDEDLGRTSVIRHAIHTGDAKPVRCSPRRIAYHQRAQ
;
A
#
# COMPACT_ATOMS: atom_id res chain seq x y z
N MET A 1 17.15 23.16 -25.92
CA MET A 1 16.86 22.13 -24.90
C MET A 1 16.28 20.92 -25.62
N ARG A 2 16.98 19.78 -25.64
CA ARG A 2 16.49 18.57 -26.34
C ARG A 2 15.54 17.83 -25.40
N GLN A 3 14.25 17.81 -25.72
CA GLN A 3 13.29 16.90 -25.08
C GLN A 3 13.62 15.48 -25.53
N SER A 4 14.27 14.69 -24.67
CA SER A 4 14.32 13.24 -24.86
C SER A 4 12.95 12.66 -24.51
N SER A 5 12.19 12.24 -25.51
CA SER A 5 10.97 11.45 -25.32
C SER A 5 11.34 10.13 -24.66
N ILE A 6 10.88 9.89 -23.43
CA ILE A 6 11.15 8.66 -22.70
C ILE A 6 10.18 7.58 -23.22
N PRO A 7 10.67 6.49 -23.83
CA PRO A 7 9.80 5.36 -24.17
C PRO A 7 9.43 4.62 -22.88
N PHE A 8 8.16 4.70 -22.47
CA PHE A 8 7.57 3.84 -21.45
C PHE A 8 7.41 2.42 -22.02
N THR A 9 8.51 1.72 -22.29
CA THR A 9 8.45 0.42 -22.97
C THR A 9 8.87 -0.69 -22.03
N LYS A 10 7.88 -1.21 -21.31
CA LYS A 10 7.60 -2.65 -21.13
C LYS A 10 6.33 -2.78 -20.30
N PRO A 11 5.24 -3.36 -20.83
CA PRO A 11 4.13 -3.75 -19.99
C PRO A 11 4.63 -4.84 -19.03
N ILE A 12 4.67 -4.52 -17.75
CA ILE A 12 4.94 -5.51 -16.70
C ILE A 12 3.63 -6.24 -16.43
N ALA A 13 3.69 -7.58 -16.41
CA ALA A 13 2.57 -8.41 -16.02
C ALA A 13 2.15 -8.02 -14.59
N VAL A 14 0.99 -7.39 -14.46
CA VAL A 14 0.37 -7.07 -13.18
C VAL A 14 -0.22 -8.37 -12.63
N ALA A 15 0.12 -8.72 -11.39
CA ALA A 15 -0.53 -9.86 -10.74
C ALA A 15 -2.04 -9.62 -10.68
N PRO A 16 -2.88 -10.64 -10.94
CA PRO A 16 -4.33 -10.48 -10.84
C PRO A 16 -4.70 -10.10 -9.41
N VAL A 17 -5.47 -9.02 -9.26
CA VAL A 17 -6.02 -8.57 -7.97
C VAL A 17 -7.01 -9.63 -7.47
N GLY A 18 -6.90 -9.96 -6.18
CA GLY A 18 -7.80 -10.89 -5.51
C GLY A 18 -7.38 -12.36 -5.57
N THR A 19 -6.08 -12.63 -5.65
CA THR A 19 -5.57 -13.98 -5.36
C THR A 19 -5.79 -14.29 -3.88
N LYS A 20 -6.54 -15.36 -3.59
CA LYS A 20 -6.71 -15.84 -2.22
C LYS A 20 -5.34 -16.04 -1.55
N PRO A 21 -5.15 -15.57 -0.31
CA PRO A 21 -3.90 -15.79 0.40
C PRO A 21 -3.64 -17.30 0.53
N ALA A 22 -2.43 -17.71 0.18
CA ALA A 22 -1.98 -19.08 0.37
C ALA A 22 -1.78 -19.33 1.87
N ASN A 23 -2.82 -19.89 2.49
CA ASN A 23 -2.80 -20.47 3.83
C ASN A 23 -2.85 -19.46 5.00
N GLY A 24 -4.04 -19.28 5.56
CA GLY A 24 -4.27 -18.53 6.80
C GLY A 24 -5.54 -17.67 6.77
N ARG A 25 -6.17 -17.46 7.94
CA ARG A 25 -7.27 -16.50 8.09
C ARG A 25 -6.71 -15.09 7.88
N SER A 26 -7.27 -14.33 6.93
CA SER A 26 -6.83 -12.96 6.64
C SER A 26 -6.86 -12.09 7.91
N GLN A 27 -5.81 -11.31 8.14
CA GLN A 27 -5.73 -10.38 9.27
C GLN A 27 -6.89 -9.37 9.26
N ILE A 28 -7.40 -9.03 8.07
CA ILE A 28 -8.58 -8.18 7.88
C ILE A 28 -9.84 -8.81 8.49
N LEU A 29 -10.00 -10.14 8.37
CA LEU A 29 -11.14 -10.84 8.96
C LEU A 29 -11.06 -10.82 10.50
N VAL A 30 -9.85 -10.92 11.05
CA VAL A 30 -9.60 -10.81 12.49
C VAL A 30 -9.93 -9.40 12.98
N ALA A 31 -9.47 -8.36 12.27
CA ALA A 31 -9.77 -6.97 12.61
C ALA A 31 -11.28 -6.67 12.53
N MET A 32 -11.95 -7.13 11.46
CA MET A 32 -13.41 -6.97 11.29
C MET A 32 -14.19 -7.58 12.47
N GLU A 33 -13.79 -8.76 12.94
CA GLU A 33 -14.45 -9.43 14.07
C GLU A 33 -14.31 -8.68 15.39
N GLN A 34 -13.19 -7.98 15.58
CA GLN A 34 -12.95 -7.14 16.74
C GLN A 34 -13.72 -5.81 16.67
N MET A 35 -13.86 -5.23 15.49
CA MET A 35 -14.51 -3.92 15.30
C MET A 35 -16.05 -4.01 15.25
N LEU A 36 -16.62 -5.13 14.81
CA LEU A 36 -18.05 -5.22 14.55
C LEU A 36 -18.83 -5.74 15.78
N PRO A 37 -19.84 -5.01 16.31
CA PRO A 37 -20.62 -5.43 17.47
C PRO A 37 -21.28 -6.80 17.26
N LYS A 38 -21.16 -7.69 18.26
CA LYS A 38 -21.67 -9.07 18.19
C LYS A 38 -23.20 -9.16 18.14
N GLU A 39 -23.90 -8.14 18.63
CA GLU A 39 -25.35 -8.19 18.88
C GLU A 39 -26.21 -7.60 17.75
N GLN A 40 -25.61 -7.01 16.71
CA GLN A 40 -26.40 -6.35 15.68
C GLN A 40 -27.05 -7.37 14.72
N GLU A 41 -28.38 -7.46 14.76
CA GLU A 41 -29.20 -8.37 13.94
C GLU A 41 -29.00 -8.17 12.44
N ALA A 42 -28.95 -6.91 11.99
CA ALA A 42 -28.60 -6.56 10.62
C ALA A 42 -27.19 -7.04 10.24
N GLY A 43 -26.25 -7.04 11.21
CA GLY A 43 -24.90 -7.54 11.02
C GLY A 43 -24.89 -9.03 10.68
N ARG A 44 -25.68 -9.86 11.36
CA ARG A 44 -25.69 -11.32 11.15
C ARG A 44 -26.01 -11.72 9.70
N LYS A 45 -26.93 -10.98 9.05
CA LYS A 45 -27.35 -11.25 7.66
C LYS A 45 -26.23 -10.98 6.66
N TYR A 46 -25.47 -9.90 6.85
CA TYR A 46 -24.46 -9.46 5.88
C TYR A 46 -23.03 -9.88 6.22
N ARG A 47 -22.77 -10.41 7.43
CA ARG A 47 -21.44 -10.87 7.84
C ARG A 47 -20.79 -11.85 6.86
N PRO A 48 -21.49 -12.88 6.33
CA PRO A 48 -20.87 -13.82 5.40
C PRO A 48 -20.47 -13.16 4.07
N THR A 49 -21.31 -12.27 3.56
CA THR A 49 -21.04 -11.52 2.33
C THR A 49 -19.87 -10.56 2.52
N LEU A 50 -19.84 -9.85 3.65
CA LEU A 50 -18.74 -8.95 4.00
C LEU A 50 -17.43 -9.72 4.15
N SER A 51 -17.42 -10.86 4.85
CA SER A 51 -16.20 -11.67 4.99
C SER A 51 -15.68 -12.16 3.65
N ALA A 52 -16.57 -12.59 2.75
CA ALA A 52 -16.17 -13.03 1.41
C ALA A 52 -15.52 -11.91 0.59
N ILE A 53 -16.07 -10.69 0.67
CA ILE A 53 -15.51 -9.51 -0.02
C ILE A 53 -14.15 -9.14 0.56
N LEU A 54 -14.03 -9.07 1.88
CA LEU A 54 -12.78 -8.69 2.54
C LEU A 54 -11.66 -9.72 2.35
N GLU A 55 -12.02 -11.01 2.29
CA GLU A 55 -11.08 -12.07 1.95
C GLU A 55 -10.67 -12.01 0.48
N GLN A 56 -11.60 -11.68 -0.42
CA GLN A 56 -11.31 -11.52 -1.85
C GLN A 56 -10.35 -10.36 -2.13
N PHE A 57 -10.44 -9.25 -1.40
CA PHE A 57 -9.61 -8.06 -1.62
C PHE A 57 -8.56 -7.84 -0.54
N SER A 58 -8.12 -8.92 0.11
CA SER A 58 -7.19 -8.82 1.24
C SER A 58 -5.79 -8.31 0.87
N ASP A 59 -5.46 -8.37 -0.41
CA ASP A 59 -4.22 -7.89 -1.01
C ASP A 59 -4.23 -6.38 -1.31
N VAL A 60 -5.40 -5.75 -1.33
CA VAL A 60 -5.59 -4.33 -1.67
C VAL A 60 -5.86 -3.46 -0.43
N LEU A 61 -6.53 -4.02 0.57
CA LEU A 61 -6.97 -3.29 1.75
C LEU A 61 -5.88 -3.30 2.84
N ALA A 62 -5.47 -2.11 3.27
CA ALA A 62 -4.51 -1.96 4.36
C ALA A 62 -5.11 -2.39 5.71
N THR A 63 -4.37 -3.16 6.49
CA THR A 63 -4.76 -3.57 7.85
C THR A 63 -4.20 -2.71 8.96
N SER A 64 -3.12 -1.97 8.69
CA SER A 64 -2.48 -1.07 9.67
C SER A 64 -1.86 0.12 8.96
N ASP A 65 -1.44 1.12 9.74
CA ASP A 65 -0.82 2.34 9.22
C ASP A 65 0.56 2.07 8.58
N GLU A 66 1.19 0.95 8.94
CA GLU A 66 2.47 0.49 8.41
C GLU A 66 2.34 -0.34 7.13
N ASP A 67 1.12 -0.75 6.75
CA ASP A 67 0.85 -1.50 5.53
C ASP A 67 0.87 -0.59 4.30
N LEU A 68 2.05 -0.05 4.03
CA LEU A 68 2.33 0.85 2.93
C LEU A 68 2.50 0.03 1.65
N GLY A 69 1.49 0.09 0.78
CA GLY A 69 1.49 -0.63 -0.49
C GLY A 69 2.72 -0.36 -1.36
N ARG A 70 3.18 -1.38 -2.08
CA ARG A 70 4.30 -1.27 -3.03
C ARG A 70 3.95 -1.97 -4.34
N THR A 71 4.22 -1.29 -5.45
CA THR A 71 4.06 -1.88 -6.79
C THR A 71 5.42 -1.96 -7.49
N SER A 72 5.61 -3.03 -8.27
CA SER A 72 6.78 -3.20 -9.15
C SER A 72 6.45 -2.84 -10.61
N VAL A 73 5.21 -2.43 -10.89
CA VAL A 73 4.67 -2.18 -12.24
C VAL A 73 5.41 -1.05 -12.96
N ILE A 74 5.82 -0.02 -12.23
CA ILE A 74 6.59 1.09 -12.78
C ILE A 74 7.77 1.37 -11.86
N ARG A 75 8.96 1.50 -12.45
CA ARG A 75 10.15 2.02 -11.78
C ARG A 75 10.52 3.34 -12.42
N HIS A 76 10.62 4.39 -11.61
CA HIS A 76 11.04 5.70 -12.08
C HIS A 76 12.56 5.85 -11.98
N ALA A 77 13.16 6.53 -12.95
CA ALA A 77 14.54 6.98 -12.90
C ALA A 77 14.57 8.51 -12.89
N ILE A 78 15.38 9.09 -12.01
CA ILE A 78 15.65 10.54 -12.03
C ILE A 78 16.92 10.74 -12.86
N HIS A 79 16.78 11.31 -14.05
CA HIS A 79 17.91 11.56 -14.94
C HIS A 79 18.65 12.83 -14.52
N THR A 80 19.70 12.67 -13.73
CA THR A 80 20.57 13.79 -13.32
C THR A 80 21.60 14.19 -14.38
N GLY A 81 21.74 13.40 -15.46
CA GLY A 81 22.78 13.61 -16.48
C GLY A 81 24.18 13.61 -15.85
N ASP A 82 25.00 14.58 -16.24
CA ASP A 82 26.37 14.76 -15.71
C ASP A 82 26.44 15.67 -14.46
N ALA A 83 25.29 16.00 -13.86
CA ALA A 83 25.26 16.85 -12.67
C ALA A 83 25.96 16.15 -11.49
N LYS A 84 26.95 16.84 -10.90
CA LYS A 84 27.68 16.33 -9.74
C LYS A 84 26.80 16.38 -8.48
N PRO A 85 26.87 15.39 -7.57
CA PRO A 85 26.20 15.45 -6.28
C PRO A 85 26.59 16.69 -5.48
N VAL A 86 25.63 17.33 -4.83
CA VAL A 86 25.85 18.50 -3.98
C VAL A 86 25.55 18.14 -2.53
N ARG A 87 26.49 18.43 -1.63
CA ARG A 87 26.30 18.23 -0.18
C ARG A 87 25.70 19.50 0.43
N CYS A 88 24.52 19.35 1.04
CA CYS A 88 23.89 20.40 1.85
C CYS A 88 23.87 19.96 3.32
N SER A 89 24.38 20.79 4.24
CA SER A 89 24.26 20.51 5.68
C SER A 89 22.79 20.59 6.11
N PRO A 90 22.29 19.68 6.98
CA PRO A 90 20.94 19.79 7.53
C PRO A 90 20.74 21.12 8.24
N ARG A 91 19.54 21.71 8.11
CA ARG A 91 19.20 22.90 8.89
C ARG A 91 18.95 22.53 10.35
N ARG A 92 19.30 23.43 11.28
CA ARG A 92 19.04 23.24 12.70
C ARG A 92 17.53 23.14 12.94
N ILE A 93 17.09 22.04 13.54
CA ILE A 93 15.71 21.82 14.00
C ILE A 93 15.63 22.22 15.48
N ALA A 94 14.59 22.96 15.86
CA ALA A 94 14.33 23.37 17.24
C ALA A 94 14.19 22.13 18.15
N TYR A 95 14.63 22.23 19.41
CA TYR A 95 14.74 21.07 20.29
C TYR A 95 13.39 20.32 20.45
N HIS A 96 12.29 21.04 20.59
CA HIS A 96 10.95 20.47 20.75
C HIS A 96 10.33 19.92 19.44
N GLN A 97 10.95 20.15 18.28
CA GLN A 97 10.50 19.66 16.97
C GLN A 97 11.34 18.48 16.46
N ARG A 98 12.44 18.15 17.16
CA ARG A 98 13.18 16.93 16.86
C ARG A 98 12.25 15.75 17.18
N ALA A 99 12.09 14.82 16.24
CA ALA A 99 11.35 13.59 16.50
C ALA A 99 11.89 12.93 17.77
N GLN A 100 10.98 12.50 18.66
CA GLN A 100 11.32 11.60 19.76
C GLN A 100 11.67 10.23 19.23
#